data_AF-A0A2K8LVZ5-F1
#
_entry.id   AF-A0A2K8LVZ5-F1
#
_cell.length_a   1.000
_cell.length_b   1.000
_cell.length_c   1.000
_cell.angle_alpha   90.00
_cell.angle_beta   90.00
_cell.angle_gamma   90.00
#
_symmetry.space_group_name_H-M   'P 1'
#
loop_
_entity.id
_entity.type
_entity.pdbx_description
1 polymer ?
#
loop_
_entity_poly.entity_id
_entity_poly.type
_entity_poly.pdbx_seq_one_letter_code
_entity_poly.pdbx_strand_id
1 'polypeptide(L)' 'MSNLDRTGEPIEPGEHQCDNGFLDRDADPPLRPCLICRPQLSRDNRRRALLDADQLRQEPRNPEGDPDA' A
#
# COMPACT_ATOMS: atom_id res chain seq x y z
N MET A 1 -24.21 3.79 0.68
CA MET A 1 -23.75 5.19 0.84
C MET A 1 -23.29 5.66 -0.53
N SER A 2 -24.08 6.47 -1.21
CA SER A 2 -23.72 7.00 -2.54
C SER A 2 -22.72 8.15 -2.38
N ASN A 3 -21.61 8.12 -3.11
CA ASN A 3 -20.64 9.23 -3.14
C ASN A 3 -21.24 10.38 -3.96
N LEU A 4 -21.77 11.39 -3.29
CA LEU A 4 -22.28 12.62 -3.89
C LEU A 4 -21.25 13.74 -3.68
N ASP A 5 -21.11 14.64 -4.65
CA ASP A 5 -20.26 15.82 -4.53
C ASP A 5 -20.94 16.89 -3.63
N ARG A 6 -20.24 17.99 -3.33
CA ARG A 6 -20.75 19.13 -2.54
C ARG A 6 -22.02 19.76 -3.14
N THR A 7 -22.29 19.56 -4.43
CA THR A 7 -23.53 20.04 -5.09
C THR A 7 -24.66 18.98 -5.09
N GLY A 8 -24.39 17.77 -4.63
CA GLY A 8 -25.37 16.67 -4.60
C GLY A 8 -25.42 15.85 -5.89
N GLU A 9 -24.53 16.09 -6.84
CA GLU A 9 -24.40 15.30 -8.06
C GLU A 9 -23.66 13.98 -7.76
N PRO A 10 -24.02 12.86 -8.43
CA PRO A 10 -23.26 11.62 -8.33
C PRO A 10 -21.82 11.86 -8.78
N ILE A 11 -20.85 11.55 -7.90
CA ILE A 11 -19.45 11.57 -8.28
C ILE A 11 -19.23 10.38 -9.19
N GLU A 12 -19.16 10.64 -10.49
CA GLU A 12 -18.67 9.63 -11.42
C GLU A 12 -17.24 9.26 -10.97
N PRO A 13 -16.95 7.98 -10.76
CA PRO A 13 -15.59 7.55 -10.46
C PRO A 13 -14.76 7.84 -11.71
N GLY A 14 -14.13 9.02 -11.74
CA GLY A 14 -13.31 9.44 -12.86
C GLY A 14 -12.25 8.40 -13.15
N GLU A 15 -12.05 8.08 -14.43
CA GLU A 15 -10.89 7.32 -14.86
C GLU A 15 -9.64 8.07 -14.41
N HIS A 16 -8.80 7.41 -13.63
CA HIS A 16 -7.56 8.01 -13.20
C HIS A 16 -6.57 7.96 -14.36
N GLN A 17 -5.96 9.10 -14.67
CA GLN A 17 -5.03 9.20 -15.78
C GLN A 17 -3.68 8.62 -15.36
N CYS A 18 -3.31 7.48 -15.95
CA CYS A 18 -1.99 6.89 -15.79
C CYS A 18 -1.59 6.12 -17.06
N ASP A 19 -0.28 6.00 -17.28
CA ASP A 19 0.30 5.15 -18.32
C ASP A 19 0.78 3.84 -17.68
N ASN A 20 0.07 2.74 -17.97
CA ASN A 20 0.44 1.39 -17.53
C ASN A 20 0.74 1.26 -16.02
N GLY A 21 -0.04 1.95 -15.18
CA GLY A 21 0.14 1.93 -13.72
C GLY A 21 1.17 2.92 -13.18
N PHE A 22 1.61 3.88 -14.00
CA PHE A 22 2.47 5.00 -13.62
C PHE A 22 1.79 6.32 -13.96
N LEU A 23 1.80 7.29 -13.04
CA LEU A 23 1.36 8.65 -13.32
C LEU A 23 2.29 9.34 -14.32
N ASP A 24 3.57 8.96 -14.27
CA ASP A 24 4.61 9.51 -15.12
C ASP A 24 5.70 8.45 -15.27
N ARG A 25 5.69 7.78 -16.43
CA ARG A 25 6.59 6.67 -16.75
C ARG A 25 7.98 7.15 -17.19
N ASP A 26 8.05 8.36 -17.72
CA ASP A 26 9.29 8.97 -18.21
C ASP A 26 9.87 9.97 -17.20
N ALA A 27 9.25 10.11 -16.02
CA ALA A 27 9.81 10.87 -14.91
C ALA A 27 11.16 10.29 -14.48
N ASP A 28 12.19 11.12 -14.66
CA ASP A 28 13.50 10.92 -14.04
C ASP A 28 13.35 10.93 -12.49
N PRO A 29 14.12 10.10 -11.76
CA PRO A 29 13.59 9.30 -10.67
C PRO A 29 13.23 10.01 -9.35
N PRO A 30 12.34 9.37 -8.55
CA PRO A 30 11.74 8.05 -8.84
C PRO A 30 10.42 8.15 -9.61
N LEU A 31 10.29 7.29 -10.64
CA LEU A 31 9.05 6.87 -11.30
C LEU A 31 7.85 7.00 -10.35
N ARG A 32 6.81 7.73 -10.76
CA ARG A 32 5.64 7.97 -9.92
C ARG A 32 4.57 6.89 -10.17
N PRO A 33 4.47 5.83 -9.34
CA PRO A 33 3.47 4.80 -9.53
C PRO A 33 2.06 5.36 -9.30
N CYS A 34 1.09 4.88 -10.08
CA CYS A 34 -0.31 5.17 -9.84
C CYS A 34 -0.78 4.41 -8.59
N LEU A 35 -1.18 5.15 -7.55
CA LEU A 35 -1.66 4.56 -6.30
C LEU A 35 -3.04 3.91 -6.43
N ILE A 36 -3.77 4.21 -7.51
CA ILE A 36 -5.05 3.58 -7.82
C ILE A 36 -4.83 2.22 -8.50
N CYS A 37 -3.92 2.12 -9.49
CA CYS A 37 -3.56 0.83 -10.09
C CYS A 37 -2.75 -0.08 -9.17
N ARG A 38 -1.84 0.49 -8.37
CA ARG A 38 -0.89 -0.27 -7.54
C ARG A 38 -1.08 0.08 -6.06
N PRO A 39 -2.18 -0.37 -5.44
CA PRO A 39 -2.53 0.01 -4.08
C PRO A 39 -1.46 -0.42 -3.07
N GLN A 40 -0.74 -1.53 -3.28
CA GLN A 40 0.34 -2.00 -2.40
C GLN A 40 1.49 -0.98 -2.23
N LEU A 41 1.63 -0.02 -3.14
CA LEU A 41 2.64 1.05 -3.07
C LEU A 41 2.15 2.27 -2.29
N SER A 42 0.88 2.31 -1.89
CA SER A 42 0.36 3.40 -1.07
C SER A 42 1.11 3.48 0.26
N ARG A 43 1.26 4.70 0.80
CA ARG A 43 1.93 4.89 2.09
C ARG A 43 1.26 4.07 3.19
N ASP A 44 -0.07 3.95 3.17
CA ASP A 44 -0.83 3.17 4.15
C ASP A 44 -0.54 1.68 4.05
N ASN A 45 -0.50 1.12 2.84
CA ASN A 45 -0.16 -0.29 2.65
C ASN A 45 1.32 -0.56 2.95
N ARG A 46 2.21 0.38 2.61
CA ARG A 46 3.63 0.29 2.99
C ARG A 46 3.83 0.38 4.50
N ARG A 47 3.08 1.24 5.20
CA ARG A 47 3.10 1.32 6.67
C ARG A 47 2.59 0.03 7.30
N ARG A 48 1.49 -0.54 6.80
CA ARG A 48 0.98 -1.85 7.25
C ARG A 48 2.01 -2.96 7.05
N ALA A 49 2.61 -3.06 5.86
CA ALA A 49 3.64 -4.05 5.57
C ALA A 49 4.87 -3.91 6.47
N LEU A 50 5.26 -2.68 6.84
CA LEU A 50 6.35 -2.43 7.79
C LEU A 50 5.98 -2.81 9.22
N LEU A 51 4.73 -2.57 9.63
CA LEU A 51 4.23 -2.99 10.95
C LEU A 51 4.17 -4.52 11.07
N ASP A 52 3.67 -5.22 10.03
CA ASP A 52 3.68 -6.68 9.98
C ASP A 52 5.10 -7.25 10.02
N ALA A 53 6.04 -6.63 9.30
CA ALA A 53 7.44 -7.03 9.32
C ALA A 53 8.09 -6.82 10.69
N ASP A 54 7.68 -5.79 11.44
CA ASP A 54 8.15 -5.58 12.80
C ASP A 54 7.57 -6.61 13.77
N GLN A 55 6.28 -6.98 13.61
CA GLN A 55 5.66 -8.05 14.38
C GLN A 55 6.33 -9.41 14.14
N LEU A 56 6.64 -9.77 12.90
CA LEU A 56 7.38 -11.00 12.56
C LEU A 56 8.79 -11.05 13.17
N ARG A 57 9.44 -9.91 13.40
CA ARG A 57 10.74 -9.85 14.09
C ARG A 57 10.62 -9.96 15.61
N GLN A 58 9.45 -9.62 16.15
CA GLN A 58 9.18 -9.65 17.59
C GLN A 58 8.60 -10.99 18.07
N GLU A 59 8.30 -11.93 17.18
CA GLU A 59 7.95 -13.29 17.61
C GLU A 59 9.12 -13.87 18.42
N PRO A 60 8.90 -14.24 19.70
CA PRO A 60 9.93 -14.87 20.49
C PRO A 60 10.22 -16.23 19.86
N ARG A 61 11.44 -16.40 19.34
CA ARG A 61 11.98 -17.74 19.08
C ARG A 61 11.94 -18.49 20.41
N ASN A 62 10.97 -19.40 20.52
CA ASN A 62 10.78 -20.28 21.66
C ASN A 62 12.15 -20.86 22.10
N PRO A 63 12.62 -20.65 23.35
CA PRO A 63 13.84 -21.26 23.83
C PRO A 63 13.53 -22.66 24.34
N GLU A 64 13.14 -23.58 23.46
CA GLU A 64 13.08 -25.00 23.81
C GLU A 64 14.33 -25.69 23.27
N GLY A 65 15.32 -25.81 24.15
CA GLY A 65 16.55 -26.56 23.96
C GLY A 65 17.14 -26.84 25.33
N ASP A 66 16.52 -27.78 26.04
CA ASP A 66 17.03 -28.39 27.28
C ASP A 66 18.39 -29.05 26.96
N PRO A 67 19.52 -28.60 27.55
CA PRO A 67 20.82 -29.19 27.28
C PRO A 67 21.24 -30.10 28.42
N ASP A 68 20.66 -31.31 28.54
CA ASP A 68 21.31 -32.44 29.21
C ASP A 68 20.57 -33.76 28.89
N ALA A 69 21.03 -34.43 27.82
CA ALA A 69 20.76 -35.82 27.49
C ALA A 69 22.09 -36.57 27.34
#